data_AF-A0A0F9F6S0-F1
#
_entry.id   AF-A0A0F9F6S0-F1
#
_cell.length_a   1.000
_cell.length_b   1.000
_cell.length_c   1.000
_cell.angle_alpha   90.00
_cell.angle_beta   90.00
_cell.angle_gamma   90.00
#
_symmetry.space_group_name_H-M   'P 1'
#
loop_
_entity.id
_entity.type
_entity.pdbx_description
1 polymer ?
#
loop_
_entity_poly.entity_id
_entity_poly.type
_entity_poly.pdbx_seq_one_letter_code
_entity_poly.pdbx_strand_id
1 'polypeptide(L)' 'MDLVSFGNKRTYEDFKKEIPIPNQPLFDSIREVCLSLGKNVVEDVRMHRIVFGKSMTFRWFADAEPQENGIMIK' A
#
# COMPACT_ATOMS: atom_id res chain seq x y z
N MET A 1 -16.12 1.15 13.35
CA MET A 1 -15.85 0.19 12.27
C MET A 1 -14.54 -0.48 12.64
N ASP A 2 -14.64 -1.71 13.13
CA ASP A 2 -13.49 -2.42 13.70
C ASP A 2 -12.63 -2.99 12.57
N LEU A 3 -11.50 -2.32 12.34
CA LEU A 3 -10.43 -2.78 11.47
C LEU A 3 -9.77 -4.00 12.13
N VAL A 4 -10.15 -5.19 11.66
CA VAL A 4 -9.51 -6.45 12.04
C VAL A 4 -8.08 -6.44 11.47
N SER A 5 -7.09 -6.18 12.32
CA SER A 5 -5.67 -6.16 11.98
C SER A 5 -5.00 -7.45 12.49
N PHE A 6 -4.72 -8.39 11.59
CA PHE A 6 -3.85 -9.53 11.87
C PHE A 6 -2.39 -9.17 11.51
N GLY A 7 -1.49 -9.24 12.48
CA GLY A 7 -0.05 -8.98 12.29
C GLY A 7 0.37 -7.54 12.59
N ASN A 8 1.63 -7.34 13.00
CA ASN A 8 2.24 -6.07 13.42
C ASN A 8 1.65 -4.85 12.68
N LYS A 9 1.04 -3.91 13.43
CA LYS A 9 0.37 -2.70 12.94
C LYS A 9 1.36 -1.69 12.32
N ARG A 10 2.08 -2.07 11.27
CA ARG A 10 2.89 -1.13 10.50
C ARG A 10 1.95 -0.22 9.74
N THR A 11 2.06 1.09 9.97
CA THR A 11 1.24 2.07 9.26
C THR A 11 1.86 2.44 7.91
N TYR A 12 1.07 3.07 7.03
CA TYR A 12 1.63 3.68 5.81
C TYR A 12 2.74 4.69 6.16
N GLU A 13 2.56 5.49 7.20
CA GLU A 13 3.56 6.49 7.62
C GLU A 13 4.87 5.85 8.09
N ASP A 14 4.82 4.67 8.70
CA ASP A 14 6.03 3.91 9.03
C ASP A 14 6.69 3.35 7.78
N PHE A 15 5.88 2.84 6.84
CA PHE A 15 6.38 2.35 5.56
C PHE A 15 7.02 3.45 4.71
N LYS A 16 6.42 4.64 4.66
CA LYS A 16 6.86 5.77 3.85
C LYS A 16 8.28 6.22 4.19
N LYS A 17 8.69 6.08 5.45
CA LYS A 17 10.06 6.39 5.92
C LYS A 17 11.13 5.52 5.24
N GLU A 18 10.77 4.34 4.74
CA GLU A 18 11.68 3.41 4.06
C GLU A 18 11.73 3.63 2.54
N ILE A 19 10.83 4.45 1.99
CA ILE A 19 10.81 4.81 0.57
C ILE A 19 11.84 5.92 0.32
N PRO A 20 12.69 5.81 -0.73
CA PRO A 20 13.55 6.91 -1.16
C PRO A 20 12.74 8.20 -1.33
N ILE A 21 13.20 9.31 -0.74
CA ILE A 21 12.50 10.61 -0.72
C ILE A 21 11.97 11.02 -2.11
N PRO A 22 12.73 10.89 -3.21
CA PRO A 22 12.24 11.25 -4.54
C PRO A 22 11.04 10.42 -5.02
N ASN A 23 10.89 9.20 -4.51
CA ASN A 23 9.85 8.25 -4.92
C ASN A 23 8.59 8.35 -4.04
N GLN A 24 8.66 9.02 -2.88
CA GLN A 24 7.53 9.15 -1.96
C GLN A 24 6.29 9.82 -2.59
N PRO A 25 6.39 10.96 -3.32
CA PRO A 25 5.21 11.59 -3.92
C PRO A 25 4.53 10.72 -4.99
N LEU A 26 5.33 9.93 -5.71
CA LEU A 26 4.79 8.99 -6.69
C LEU A 26 4.06 7.85 -5.99
N PHE A 27 4.59 7.35 -4.88
CA PHE A 27 3.94 6.31 -4.08
C PHE A 27 2.63 6.80 -3.47
N ASP A 28 2.62 8.02 -2.92
CA ASP A 28 1.42 8.66 -2.40
C ASP A 28 0.33 8.73 -3.48
N SER A 29 0.70 9.12 -4.70
CA SER A 29 -0.22 9.22 -5.84
C SER A 29 -0.79 7.86 -6.25
N ILE A 30 0.04 6.81 -6.30
CA ILE A 30 -0.40 5.44 -6.59
C ILE A 30 -1.37 4.96 -5.51
N ARG A 31 -1.04 5.18 -4.24
CA ARG A 31 -1.89 4.83 -3.10
C ARG A 31 -3.24 5.52 -3.18
N GLU A 32 -3.26 6.82 -3.45
CA GLU A 32 -4.51 7.58 -3.61
C GLU A 32 -5.38 7.00 -4.74
N VAL A 33 -4.77 6.72 -5.90
CA VAL A 33 -5.47 6.07 -7.02
C VAL A 33 -6.05 4.72 -6.59
N CYS A 34 -5.26 3.84 -5.98
CA CYS A 34 -5.73 2.52 -5.54
C CYS A 34 -6.90 2.62 -4.55
N LEU A 35 -6.81 3.50 -3.54
CA LEU A 35 -7.87 3.73 -2.56
C LEU A 35 -9.14 4.33 -3.20
N SER A 36 -8.99 5.14 -4.27
CA SER A 36 -10.12 5.72 -5.00
C SER A 36 -10.96 4.69 -5.78
N LEU A 37 -10.41 3.50 -6.07
CA LEU A 37 -11.09 2.43 -6.84
C LEU A 37 -12.29 1.81 -6.11
N GLY A 38 -12.55 2.20 -4.86
CA GLY A 38 -13.85 2.03 -4.21
C GLY A 38 -13.78 1.93 -2.70
N LYS A 39 -14.92 2.14 -2.05
CA LYS A 39 -15.05 2.19 -0.58
C LYS A 39 -14.67 0.89 0.14
N ASN A 40 -14.57 -0.22 -0.57
CA ASN A 40 -14.21 -1.53 -0.04
C ASN A 40 -12.78 -1.97 -0.41
N VAL A 41 -11.96 -1.04 -0.91
CA VAL A 41 -10.53 -1.28 -1.09
C VAL A 41 -9.86 -1.29 0.27
N VAL A 42 -8.95 -2.24 0.46
CA VAL A 42 -8.10 -2.36 1.64
C VAL A 42 -6.65 -2.24 1.22
N GLU A 43 -5.83 -1.62 2.07
CA GLU A 43 -4.37 -1.62 1.95
C GLU A 43 -3.77 -2.53 3.03
N ASP A 44 -2.88 -3.43 2.62
CA ASP A 44 -2.10 -4.32 3.48
C ASP A 44 -0.64 -3.88 3.43
N VAL A 45 -0.17 -3.24 4.50
CA VAL A 45 1.18 -2.68 4.61
C VAL A 45 2.14 -3.76 5.08
N ARG A 46 3.05 -4.16 4.19
CA ARG A 46 4.08 -5.17 4.46
C ARG A 46 5.44 -4.50 4.63
N MET A 47 6.45 -5.30 4.96
CA MET A 47 7.80 -4.79 5.24
C MET A 47 8.42 -4.06 4.04
N HIS A 48 8.19 -4.53 2.81
CA HIS A 48 8.85 -4.01 1.61
C HIS A 48 7.89 -3.56 0.51
N ARG A 49 6.58 -3.70 0.72
CA ARG A 49 5.56 -3.35 -0.27
C ARG A 49 4.21 -3.08 0.37
N ILE A 50 3.30 -2.51 -0.40
CA ILE A 50 1.89 -2.37 -0.02
C ILE A 50 1.04 -3.10 -1.04
N VAL A 51 0.15 -3.95 -0.53
CA VAL A 51 -0.76 -4.72 -1.37
C VAL A 51 -2.17 -4.14 -1.26
N PHE A 52 -2.78 -3.82 -2.40
CA PHE A 52 -4.14 -3.32 -2.47
C PHE A 52 -5.09 -4.41 -2.95
N GLY A 53 -6.24 -4.52 -2.31
CA GLY A 53 -7.23 -5.55 -2.62
C GLY A 53 -8.66 -5.10 -2.41
N LYS A 54 -9.60 -5.87 -2.98
CA LYS A 54 -11.04 -5.71 -2.73
C LYS A 54 -11.48 -6.67 -1.63
N SER A 55 -11.96 -6.10 -0.52
CA SER A 55 -12.43 -6.81 0.68
C SER A 55 -11.40 -7.79 1.29
N MET A 56 -11.76 -8.38 2.43
CA MET A 56 -10.94 -9.40 3.10
C MET A 56 -10.87 -10.74 2.36
N THR A 57 -11.56 -10.90 1.21
CA THR A 57 -11.56 -12.16 0.44
C THR A 57 -10.31 -12.38 -0.42
N PHE A 58 -9.17 -11.76 -0.05
CA PHE A 58 -7.86 -11.96 -0.68
C PHE A 58 -7.83 -11.72 -2.20
N ARG A 59 -8.62 -10.77 -2.70
CA ARG A 59 -8.57 -10.34 -4.11
C ARG A 59 -7.66 -9.14 -4.25
N TRP A 60 -6.37 -9.40 -4.24
CA TRP A 60 -5.33 -8.41 -4.50
C TRP A 60 -5.34 -8.01 -5.98
N PHE A 61 -5.22 -6.73 -6.27
CA PHE A 61 -5.22 -6.21 -7.64
C PHE A 61 -3.99 -5.34 -7.95
N ALA A 62 -3.23 -4.94 -6.93
CA ALA A 62 -1.97 -4.22 -7.12
C ALA A 62 -1.02 -4.55 -5.96
N ASP A 63 0.21 -4.89 -6.28
CA ASP A 63 1.31 -5.00 -5.32
C ASP A 63 2.35 -3.91 -5.66
N ALA A 64 2.50 -2.91 -4.80
CA ALA A 64 3.35 -1.73 -5.02
C ALA A 64 4.63 -1.81 -4.16
N GLU A 65 5.77 -1.91 -4.83
CA GLU A 65 7.08 -2.13 -4.22
C GLU A 65 8.03 -0.96 -4.59
N PRO A 66 8.49 -0.15 -3.61
CA PRO A 66 9.50 0.87 -3.84
C PRO A 66 10.81 0.25 -4.35
N GLN A 67 11.44 0.90 -5.30
CA GLN A 67 12.76 0.57 -5.83
C GLN A 67 13.67 1.80 -5.72
N GLU A 68 14.95 1.64 -6.05
CA GLU A 68 15.93 2.74 -6.02
C GLU A 68 15.47 3.92 -6.91
N ASN A 69 15.07 3.64 -8.15
CA ASN A 69 14.75 4.66 -9.16
C ASN A 69 13.26 4.68 -9.56
N GLY A 70 12.37 4.19 -8.68
CA GLY A 70 10.94 4.23 -8.96
C GLY A 70 10.12 3.30 -8.09
N ILE A 71 8.97 2.87 -8.62
CA ILE A 71 8.02 1.99 -7.95
C ILE A 71 7.61 0.91 -8.94
N MET A 72 7.75 -0.34 -8.54
CA MET A 72 7.30 -1.49 -9.31
C MET A 72 5.87 -1.83 -8.90
N ILE A 73 5.00 -2.06 -9.89
CA ILE A 73 3.61 -2.51 -9.70
C ILE A 73 3.46 -3.89 -10.36
N LYS A 74 2.97 -4.87 -9.60
CA LYS A 74 2.69 -6.25 -10.07
C LYS A 74 1.21 -6.58 -9.94
#